data_AF-A0A396GTS7-F1
#
_entry.id   AF-A0A396GTS7-F1
#
_cell.length_a   1.000
_cell.length_b   1.000
_cell.length_c   1.000
_cell.angle_alpha   90.00
_cell.angle_beta   90.00
_cell.angle_gamma   90.00
#
_symmetry.space_group_name_H-M   'P 1'
#
loop_
_entity.id
_entity.type
_entity.pdbx_description
1 polymer ?
#
loop_
_entity_poly.entity_id
_entity_poly.type
_entity_poly.pdbx_seq_one_letter_code
_entity_poly.pdbx_strand_id
1 'polypeptide(L)'
;MGGQLARAAGAVAKLIAKEGKSATLKLPSEEVRLISKNCSATVEQVGNVGVNQKSLGRAEAKRWLGKRPVVRGVVMNLVDHPHSGGEGRAPIGRINLNHYKD
;
A
#
# COMPACT_ATOMS: atom_id res chain seq x y z
N MET A 1 -4.51 -21.07 9.63
CA MET A 1 -4.46 -19.65 9.22
C MET A 1 -5.63 -19.37 8.29
N GLY A 2 -6.53 -18.45 8.67
CA GLY A 2 -7.70 -18.02 7.90
C GLY A 2 -7.59 -16.56 7.45
N GLY A 3 -8.64 -16.03 6.80
CA GLY A 3 -8.83 -14.61 6.46
C GLY A 3 -7.60 -13.87 5.92
N GLN A 4 -7.36 -13.89 4.61
CA GLN A 4 -6.18 -13.24 3.99
C GLN A 4 -6.45 -11.85 3.41
N LEU A 5 -7.69 -11.58 3.04
CA LEU A 5 -8.09 -10.39 2.29
C LEU A 5 -8.75 -9.35 3.21
N ALA A 6 -8.67 -8.08 2.81
CA ALA A 6 -9.35 -6.96 3.47
C ALA A 6 -9.18 -6.89 5.01
N ARG A 7 -7.96 -7.12 5.50
CA ARG A 7 -7.63 -7.09 6.95
C ARG A 7 -7.25 -5.71 7.50
N ALA A 8 -6.93 -4.76 6.64
CA ALA A 8 -6.47 -3.45 7.06
C ALA A 8 -7.61 -2.67 7.77
N ALA A 9 -7.26 -1.75 8.66
CA ALA A 9 -8.22 -0.88 9.33
C ALA A 9 -9.09 -0.14 8.29
N GLY A 10 -10.41 -0.16 8.49
CA GLY A 10 -11.38 0.40 7.54
C GLY A 10 -11.53 -0.37 6.22
N ALA A 11 -10.83 -1.49 5.99
CA ALA A 11 -10.98 -2.26 4.76
C ALA A 11 -12.35 -2.95 4.69
N VAL A 12 -12.91 -2.99 3.49
CA VAL A 12 -14.15 -3.70 3.17
C VAL A 12 -14.04 -4.33 1.79
N ALA A 13 -14.48 -5.58 1.66
CA ALA A 13 -14.68 -6.23 0.37
C ALA A 13 -16.19 -6.34 0.11
N LYS A 14 -16.61 -6.04 -1.12
CA LYS A 14 -18.03 -6.10 -1.51
C LYS A 14 -18.30 -7.36 -2.29
N LEU A 15 -19.38 -8.07 -1.97
CA LEU A 15 -19.83 -9.21 -2.74
C LEU A 15 -20.70 -8.73 -3.91
N ILE A 16 -20.29 -9.06 -5.14
CA ILE A 16 -21.00 -8.68 -6.36
C ILE A 16 -22.01 -9.75 -6.75
N ALA A 17 -21.54 -11.00 -6.86
CA ALA A 17 -22.33 -12.11 -7.34
C ALA A 17 -21.88 -13.43 -6.71
N LYS A 18 -22.77 -14.42 -6.71
CA LYS A 18 -22.49 -15.79 -6.28
C LYS A 18 -22.95 -16.73 -7.38
N GLU A 19 -22.02 -17.39 -8.06
CA GLU A 19 -22.33 -18.27 -9.20
C GLU A 19 -21.60 -19.61 -9.05
N GLY A 20 -22.32 -20.72 -9.28
CA GLY A 20 -21.74 -22.07 -9.18
C GLY A 20 -21.01 -22.32 -7.85
N LYS A 21 -19.71 -22.63 -7.91
CA LYS A 21 -18.83 -22.89 -6.74
C LYS A 21 -18.06 -21.66 -6.25
N SER A 22 -18.23 -20.51 -6.89
CA SER A 22 -17.42 -19.31 -6.64
C SER A 22 -18.29 -18.08 -6.33
N ALA A 23 -17.70 -17.11 -5.65
CA ALA A 23 -18.28 -15.80 -5.37
C ALA A 23 -17.35 -14.73 -5.95
N THR A 24 -17.96 -13.75 -6.61
CA THR A 24 -17.25 -12.60 -7.18
C THR A 24 -17.21 -11.51 -6.13
N LEU A 25 -16.01 -11.16 -5.66
CA LEU A 25 -15.77 -10.08 -4.71
C LEU A 25 -15.04 -8.92 -5.38
N LYS A 26 -15.43 -7.70 -5.01
CA LYS A 26 -14.68 -6.47 -5.26
C LYS A 26 -13.84 -6.15 -4.03
N LEU A 27 -12.52 -6.09 -4.21
CA LEU A 27 -11.56 -5.83 -3.16
C LEU A 27 -11.42 -4.33 -2.86
N PRO A 28 -10.81 -3.94 -1.72
CA PRO A 28 -10.49 -2.55 -1.43
C PRO A 28 -9.59 -1.87 -2.48
N SER A 29 -8.85 -2.66 -3.28
CA SER A 29 -8.07 -2.20 -4.42
C SER A 29 -8.91 -1.91 -5.66
N GLU A 30 -10.23 -2.02 -5.58
CA GLU A 30 -11.20 -1.99 -6.70
C GLU A 30 -11.07 -3.17 -7.68
N GLU A 31 -10.11 -4.07 -7.47
CA GLU A 31 -9.95 -5.31 -8.23
C GLU A 31 -11.13 -6.27 -7.98
N VAL A 32 -11.60 -6.92 -9.04
CA VAL A 32 -12.65 -7.95 -8.97
C VAL A 32 -12.00 -9.34 -9.03
N ARG A 33 -12.25 -10.16 -8.01
CA ARG A 33 -11.69 -11.53 -7.90
C ARG A 33 -12.78 -12.56 -7.62
N LEU A 34 -12.59 -13.76 -8.18
CA LEU A 34 -13.38 -14.96 -7.88
C LEU A 34 -12.77 -15.71 -6.69
N ILE A 35 -13.60 -16.04 -5.71
CA ILE A 35 -13.21 -16.78 -4.49
C ILE A 35 -14.14 -17.97 -4.29
N SER A 36 -13.62 -19.09 -3.81
CA SER A 36 -14.44 -20.27 -3.49
C SER A 36 -15.52 -19.96 -2.45
N LYS A 37 -16.73 -20.47 -2.64
CA LYS A 37 -17.83 -20.35 -1.68
C LYS A 37 -17.57 -21.05 -0.34
N ASN A 38 -16.59 -21.96 -0.30
CA ASN A 38 -16.21 -22.67 0.93
C ASN A 38 -15.40 -21.79 1.91
N CYS A 39 -15.00 -20.57 1.50
CA CYS A 39 -14.28 -19.65 2.37
C CYS A 39 -15.23 -18.95 3.35
N SER A 40 -14.82 -18.85 4.62
CA SER A 40 -15.52 -18.05 5.63
C SER A 40 -15.17 -16.57 5.50
N ALA A 41 -16.16 -15.71 5.77
CA ALA A 41 -15.99 -14.26 5.78
C ALA A 41 -16.72 -13.65 6.98
N THR A 42 -16.16 -12.56 7.51
CA THR A 42 -16.83 -11.73 8.51
C THR A 42 -17.69 -10.71 7.78
N VAL A 43 -18.94 -10.58 8.23
CA VAL A 43 -19.85 -9.53 7.76
C VAL A 43 -19.46 -8.24 8.47
N GLU A 44 -19.53 -7.11 7.76
CA GLU A 44 -19.11 -5.76 8.19
C GLU A 44 -17.68 -5.33 7.84
N GLN A 45 -17.42 -4.04 8.06
CA GLN A 45 -16.15 -3.37 7.79
C GLN A 45 -15.20 -3.56 8.98
N VAL A 46 -13.90 -3.65 8.70
CA VAL A 46 -12.88 -3.62 9.76
C VAL A 46 -12.91 -2.26 10.47
N GLY A 47 -12.93 -2.27 11.81
CA GLY A 47 -12.93 -1.04 12.62
C GLY A 47 -11.73 -0.10 12.39
N ASN A 48 -11.69 1.02 13.13
CA ASN A 48 -10.66 2.06 13.03
C ASN A 48 -10.61 2.75 11.64
N VAL A 49 -11.79 3.09 11.09
CA VAL A 49 -11.96 3.75 9.78
C VAL A 49 -11.20 5.08 9.68
N GLY A 50 -11.09 5.83 10.77
CA GLY A 50 -10.38 7.12 10.84
C GLY A 50 -8.86 7.03 10.95
N VAL A 51 -8.25 5.84 10.78
CA VAL A 51 -6.79 5.68 10.96
C VAL A 51 -5.98 6.60 10.03
N ASN A 52 -6.48 6.84 8.81
CA ASN A 52 -5.80 7.68 7.81
C ASN A 52 -5.87 9.18 8.13
N GLN A 53 -6.77 9.60 9.02
CA GLN A 53 -6.88 11.00 9.44
C GLN A 53 -5.88 11.35 10.56
N LYS A 54 -5.21 10.36 11.16
CA LYS A 54 -4.26 10.57 12.24
C LYS A 54 -2.94 11.13 11.69
N SER A 55 -2.58 12.34 12.10
CA SER A 55 -1.24 12.89 11.88
C SER A 55 -0.28 12.40 12.95
N LEU A 56 0.92 11.94 12.56
CA LEU A 56 1.96 11.53 13.50
C LEU A 56 2.66 12.73 14.18
N GLY A 57 2.51 13.95 13.65
CA GLY A 57 2.95 15.22 14.25
C GLY A 57 4.46 15.45 14.34
N ARG A 58 5.25 14.45 14.74
CA ARG A 58 6.70 14.53 14.95
C ARG A 58 7.43 13.40 14.20
N ALA A 59 8.69 13.65 13.86
CA ALA A 59 9.53 12.64 13.20
C ALA A 59 9.77 11.42 14.09
N GLU A 60 9.85 11.61 15.41
CA GLU A 60 10.06 10.54 16.38
C GLU A 60 8.93 9.51 16.40
N ALA A 61 7.67 9.94 16.26
CA ALA A 61 6.52 9.04 16.18
C ALA A 61 6.63 8.04 15.02
N LYS A 62 7.25 8.44 13.89
CA LYS A 62 7.56 7.50 12.79
C LYS A 62 8.68 6.51 13.17
N ARG A 63 9.67 6.94 13.96
CA ARG A 63 10.76 6.07 14.44
C ARG A 63 10.23 5.01 15.42
N TRP A 64 9.29 5.35 16.30
CA TRP A 64 8.64 4.39 17.18
C TRP A 64 7.86 3.31 16.41
N LEU A 65 7.34 3.64 15.23
CA LEU A 65 6.74 2.68 14.29
C LEU A 65 7.76 1.86 13.48
N GLY A 66 9.05 1.93 13.82
CA GLY A 66 10.14 1.23 13.14
C GLY A 66 10.53 1.81 11.77
N LYS A 67 9.95 2.95 11.36
CA LYS A 67 10.25 3.56 10.06
C LYS A 67 11.45 4.50 10.16
N ARG A 68 12.51 4.19 9.41
CA ARG A 68 13.72 5.02 9.28
C ARG A 68 13.53 6.12 8.23
N PRO A 69 14.25 7.25 8.32
CA PRO A 69 14.24 8.26 7.28
C PRO A 69 14.74 7.67 5.95
N VAL A 70 14.14 8.10 4.84
CA VAL A 70 14.51 7.70 3.48
C VAL A 70 14.96 8.95 2.72
N VAL A 71 16.15 8.92 2.14
CA VAL A 71 16.71 10.02 1.33
C VAL A 71 16.14 9.94 -0.09
N ARG A 72 15.87 11.10 -0.70
CA ARG A 72 15.40 11.17 -2.10
C ARG A 72 16.57 10.94 -3.05
N GLY A 73 16.37 10.10 -4.07
CA GLY A 73 17.39 9.77 -5.06
C GLY A 73 18.03 10.98 -5.77
N VAL A 74 17.26 12.04 -6.01
CA VAL A 74 17.76 13.27 -6.68
C VAL A 74 18.88 14.00 -5.92
N VAL A 75 18.99 13.77 -4.60
CA VAL A 75 20.02 14.41 -3.75
C VAL A 75 21.26 13.53 -3.61
N MET A 76 21.20 12.28 -4.09
CA MET A 76 22.31 11.34 -3.98
C MET A 76 23.36 11.60 -5.07
N ASN A 77 24.50 10.92 -5.02
CA ASN A 77 25.52 11.03 -6.07
C ASN A 77 25.16 10.16 -7.28
N LEU A 78 25.76 10.43 -8.45
CA LEU A 78 25.48 9.70 -9.71
C LEU A 78 25.64 8.18 -9.58
N VAL A 79 26.56 7.73 -8.73
CA VAL A 79 26.80 6.31 -8.45
C VAL A 79 25.69 5.66 -7.62
N ASP A 80 25.02 6.44 -6.76
CA ASP A 80 24.08 5.93 -5.76
C ASP A 80 22.65 5.81 -6.28
N HIS A 81 22.24 6.70 -7.21
CA HIS A 81 20.87 6.70 -7.74
C HIS A 81 20.81 7.17 -9.19
N PRO A 82 19.99 6.55 -10.05
CA PRO A 82 19.85 6.94 -11.46
C PRO A 82 19.24 8.34 -11.69
N HIS A 83 18.72 8.97 -10.63
CA HIS A 83 18.10 10.30 -10.67
C HIS A 83 19.03 11.39 -10.13
N SER A 84 20.24 11.01 -9.72
CA SER A 84 21.25 11.90 -9.17
C SER A 84 21.91 12.77 -10.25
N GLY A 85 22.45 13.91 -9.83
CA GLY A 85 23.24 14.81 -10.68
C GLY A 85 22.47 16.04 -11.18
N GLY A 86 23.23 16.97 -11.76
CA GLY A 86 22.76 18.30 -12.14
C GLY A 86 23.26 19.39 -11.19
N GLU A 87 23.45 20.60 -11.70
CA GLU A 87 23.81 21.76 -10.89
C GLU A 87 22.56 22.29 -10.18
N GLY A 88 22.59 22.34 -8.85
CA GLY A 88 21.42 22.72 -8.04
C GLY A 88 20.30 21.67 -8.05
N ARG A 89 19.04 22.11 -7.98
CA ARG A 89 17.88 21.20 -7.93
C ARG A 89 17.44 20.82 -9.34
N ALA A 90 17.73 19.59 -9.76
CA ALA A 90 17.31 19.07 -11.06
C ALA A 90 15.97 18.29 -10.99
N PRO A 91 15.14 18.34 -12.05
CA PRO A 91 14.04 17.40 -12.24
C PRO A 91 14.58 16.01 -12.62
N ILE A 92 13.71 14.99 -12.60
CA ILE A 92 14.05 13.63 -13.01
C ILE A 92 14.28 13.63 -14.52
N GLY A 93 15.52 13.85 -14.97
CA GLY A 93 15.89 13.98 -16.38
C GLY A 93 15.85 12.66 -17.17
N ARG A 94 15.25 11.59 -16.63
CA ARG A 94 15.15 10.24 -17.19
C ARG A 94 13.83 9.56 -16.78
N ILE A 95 13.53 8.41 -17.36
CA ILE A 95 12.33 7.62 -17.04
C ILE A 95 12.40 7.12 -15.59
N ASN A 96 11.30 7.18 -14.84
CA ASN A 96 11.22 6.68 -13.47
C ASN A 96 11.42 5.14 -13.42
N LEU A 97 12.67 4.69 -13.29
CA LEU A 97 12.95 3.32 -12.90
C LEU A 97 12.86 3.24 -11.37
N ASN A 98 11.79 2.66 -10.87
CA ASN A 98 11.77 2.13 -9.51
C ASN A 98 12.76 0.95 -9.47
N HIS A 99 14.01 1.20 -9.12
CA HIS A 99 14.99 0.14 -8.95
C HIS A 99 15.84 0.40 -7.70
N TYR A 100 16.00 -0.67 -6.91
CA TYR A 100 16.68 -0.78 -5.61
C TYR A 100 15.88 -0.38 -4.37
N LYS A 101 14.80 -1.14 -4.12
CA LYS A 101 14.41 -1.56 -2.77
C LYS A 101 13.86 -2.99 -2.85
N ASP A 102 14.78 -3.95 -2.88
CA ASP A 102 14.58 -5.28 -2.30
C ASP A 102 15.25 -5.29 -0.93
#